data_AF-A0A521EMR5-F1
#
_entry.id   AF-A0A521EMR5-F1
#
_cell.length_a   1.000
_cell.length_b   1.000
_cell.length_c   1.000
_cell.angle_alpha   90.00
_cell.angle_beta   90.00
_cell.angle_gamma   90.00
#
_symmetry.space_group_name_H-M   'P 1'
#
loop_
_entity.id
_entity.type
_entity.pdbx_description
1 polymer ?
#
loop_
_entity_poly.entity_id
_entity_poly.type
_entity_poly.pdbx_seq_one_letter_code
_entity_poly.pdbx_strand_id
1 'polypeptide(L)' 'TEPKVDEMNRKLFRYLNFYNFVRPHQGLGYKTPVEKFEEYIKKHQGVHHVLNENKDLTNLKIFTIVPHPDAPSLPPHN' A
#
# COMPACT_ATOMS: atom_id res chain seq x y z
N THR A 1 -12.02 16.22 26.92
CA THR A 1 -10.89 15.27 26.96
C THR A 1 -10.29 15.19 25.58
N GLU A 2 -8.98 15.36 25.44
CA GLU A 2 -8.32 15.12 24.15
C GLU A 2 -8.56 13.68 23.70
N PRO A 3 -8.91 13.44 22.42
CA PRO A 3 -9.03 12.08 21.92
C PRO A 3 -7.67 11.39 22.05
N LYS A 4 -7.68 10.20 22.66
CA LYS A 4 -6.45 9.40 22.78
C LYS A 4 -5.96 9.05 21.38
N VAL A 5 -4.64 9.09 21.19
CA VAL A 5 -3.96 8.77 19.92
C VAL A 5 -4.50 7.46 19.30
N ASP A 6 -4.76 6.44 20.11
CA ASP A 6 -5.33 5.16 19.63
C ASP A 6 -6.71 5.29 18.99
N GLU A 7 -7.57 6.15 19.54
CA GLU A 7 -8.89 6.41 18.97
C GLU A 7 -8.78 7.14 17.63
N MET A 8 -7.89 8.14 17.56
CA MET A 8 -7.63 8.87 16.32
C MET A 8 -7.05 7.96 15.25
N ASN A 9 -6.09 7.10 15.61
CA ASN A 9 -5.51 6.12 14.70
C ASN A 9 -6.56 5.15 14.17
N ARG A 10 -7.44 4.62 15.04
CA ARG A 10 -8.56 3.76 14.60
C ARG A 10 -9.46 4.45 13.59
N LYS A 11 -9.81 5.72 13.82
CA LYS A 11 -10.62 6.51 12.89
C LYS A 11 -9.90 6.75 11.56
N LEU A 12 -8.60 7.08 11.61
CA LEU A 12 -7.79 7.31 10.42
C LEU A 12 -7.67 6.04 9.57
N PHE A 13 -7.32 4.89 10.17
CA PHE A 13 -7.20 3.63 9.42
C PHE A 13 -8.52 3.20 8.79
N ARG A 14 -9.64 3.38 9.52
CA ARG A 14 -10.97 3.11 8.96
C ARG A 14 -11.27 4.00 7.76
N TYR A 15 -10.96 5.29 7.85
CA TYR A 15 -11.15 6.22 6.75
C TYR A 15 -10.29 5.86 5.54
N LEU A 16 -9.00 5.58 5.74
CA LEU A 16 -8.08 5.20 4.67
C LEU A 16 -8.55 3.94 3.94
N ASN A 17 -9.03 2.94 4.68
CA ASN A 17 -9.59 1.74 4.07
C ASN A 17 -10.81 2.06 3.19
N PHE A 18 -11.78 2.81 3.72
CA PHE A 18 -12.97 3.19 2.94
C PHE A 18 -12.62 4.04 1.71
N TYR A 19 -11.73 5.02 1.86
CA TYR A 19 -11.31 5.90 0.77
C TYR A 19 -10.61 5.13 -0.36
N ASN A 20 -9.68 4.23 0.00
CA ASN A 20 -8.85 3.55 -0.99
C ASN A 20 -9.56 2.39 -1.69
N PHE A 21 -10.45 1.67 -1.00
CA PHE A 21 -11.00 0.41 -1.48
C PHE A 21 -12.50 0.43 -1.79
N VAL A 22 -13.26 1.39 -1.24
CA VAL A 22 -14.73 1.38 -1.34
C VAL A 22 -15.25 2.62 -2.06
N ARG A 23 -14.62 3.77 -1.87
CA ARG A 23 -15.14 5.05 -2.37
C ARG A 23 -14.72 5.33 -3.82
N PRO A 24 -15.67 5.39 -4.77
CA PRO A 24 -15.36 5.84 -6.13
C PRO A 24 -15.16 7.36 -6.18
N HIS A 25 -14.23 7.82 -7.02
CA HIS A 25 -13.89 9.24 -7.17
C HIS A 25 -14.15 9.71 -8.61
N GLN A 26 -14.88 10.81 -8.77
CA GLN A 26 -15.18 11.38 -10.10
C GLN A 26 -13.91 11.69 -10.90
N GLY A 27 -12.88 12.26 -10.27
CA GLY A 27 -11.58 12.53 -10.91
C GLY A 27 -10.81 11.27 -11.35
N LEU A 28 -11.22 10.10 -10.86
CA LEU A 28 -10.71 8.79 -11.26
C LEU A 28 -11.66 8.08 -12.23
N GLY A 29 -12.63 8.78 -12.82
CA GLY A 29 -13.65 8.15 -13.66
C GLY A 29 -14.55 7.20 -12.88
N TYR A 30 -14.92 7.59 -11.66
CA TYR A 30 -15.73 6.82 -10.71
C TYR A 30 -15.12 5.49 -10.27
N LYS A 31 -13.79 5.38 -10.30
CA LYS A 31 -13.04 4.26 -9.70
C LYS A 31 -12.47 4.61 -8.34
N THR A 32 -12.21 3.60 -7.54
CA THR A 32 -11.43 3.70 -6.31
C THR A 32 -9.94 3.90 -6.65
N PRO A 33 -9.14 4.47 -5.73
CA PRO A 33 -7.69 4.58 -5.90
C PRO A 33 -7.02 3.23 -6.20
N VAL A 34 -7.45 2.16 -5.54
CA VAL A 34 -6.90 0.80 -5.75
C VAL A 34 -7.19 0.29 -7.15
N GLU A 35 -8.43 0.40 -7.63
CA GLU A 35 -8.76 0.02 -9.01
C GLU A 35 -7.93 0.80 -10.03
N LYS A 36 -7.72 2.11 -9.81
CA LYS A 36 -6.87 2.90 -10.69
C LYS A 36 -5.42 2.48 -10.68
N PHE A 37 -4.90 2.12 -9.51
CA PHE A 37 -3.56 1.61 -9.39
C PHE A 37 -3.40 0.25 -10.11
N GLU A 38 -4.36 -0.66 -9.95
CA GLU A 38 -4.35 -1.93 -10.68
C GLU A 38 -4.41 -1.75 -12.19
N GLU A 39 -5.23 -0.82 -12.69
CA GLU A 39 -5.27 -0.48 -14.13
C GLU A 39 -3.92 0.03 -14.63
N TYR A 40 -3.29 0.91 -13.85
CA TYR A 40 -1.95 1.40 -14.15
C TYR A 40 -0.97 0.22 -14.24
N ILE A 41 -0.93 -0.64 -13.23
CA ILE A 41 -0.02 -1.79 -13.21
C ILE A 41 -0.27 -2.72 -14.39
N LYS A 42 -1.52 -3.11 -14.67
CA LYS A 42 -1.88 -3.98 -15.81
C LYS A 42 -1.46 -3.39 -17.14
N LYS A 43 -1.66 -2.07 -17.34
CA LYS A 43 -1.25 -1.36 -18.55
C LYS A 43 0.27 -1.33 -18.74
N HIS A 44 1.03 -1.21 -17.65
CA HIS A 44 2.49 -1.09 -17.71
C HIS A 44 3.20 -2.45 -17.66
N GLN A 45 2.56 -3.50 -17.15
CA GLN A 45 3.07 -4.87 -17.17
C GLN A 45 3.00 -5.51 -18.57
N GLY A 46 2.09 -5.07 -19.44
CA GLY A 46 2.02 -5.52 -20.84
C GLY A 46 3.06 -4.89 -21.79
N VAL A 47 3.89 -3.94 -21.32
CA VAL A 47 4.78 -3.12 -22.17
C VAL A 47 6.28 -3.38 -21.93
N HIS A 48 6.67 -4.23 -20.98
CA HIS A 48 8.10 -4.49 -20.68
C HIS A 48 8.45 -5.97 -20.46
N HIS A 49 8.14 -6.82 -21.46
CA HIS A 49 8.80 -8.12 -21.60
C HIS A 49 9.65 -8.17 -22.89
N VAL A 50 10.52 -7.18 -23.09
CA VAL A 50 11.74 -7.30 -23.91
C VAL A 50 12.87 -6.58 -23.14
N LEU A 51 13.93 -7.33 -22.87
CA LEU A 51 15.08 -7.06 -21.99
C LEU A 51 15.95 -5.90 -22.51
N ASN A 52 16.50 -5.02 -21.64
CA ASN A 52 17.92 -4.60 -21.65
C ASN A 52 18.30 -3.63 -20.50
N GLU A 53 19.31 -4.03 -19.73
CA GLU A 53 20.33 -3.30 -18.96
C GLU A 53 20.18 -1.79 -18.66
N ASN A 54 19.73 -1.43 -17.44
CA ASN A 54 20.11 -0.16 -16.81
C ASN A 54 20.61 -0.42 -15.38
N LYS A 55 21.92 -0.29 -15.21
CA LYS A 55 22.73 -0.50 -14.00
C LYS A 55 22.52 0.56 -12.89
N ASP A 56 21.39 1.26 -12.83
CA ASP A 56 21.24 2.44 -11.93
C ASP A 56 19.94 2.51 -11.11
N LEU A 57 19.20 1.41 -10.97
CA LEU A 57 17.99 1.35 -10.10
C LEU A 57 18.16 0.48 -8.84
N THR A 58 19.40 0.22 -8.40
CA THR A 58 19.70 -0.47 -7.14
C THR A 58 19.51 0.40 -5.88
N ASN A 59 19.07 1.66 -6.00
CA ASN A 59 18.97 2.58 -4.87
C ASN A 59 17.56 2.78 -4.28
N LEU A 60 16.59 1.93 -4.61
CA LEU A 60 15.43 1.76 -3.74
C LEU A 60 15.55 0.41 -3.05
N LYS A 61 16.04 0.45 -1.80
CA LYS A 61 15.97 -0.68 -0.87
C LYS A 61 14.54 -1.22 -0.92
N ILE A 62 14.38 -2.37 -1.57
CA ILE A 62 13.30 -3.29 -1.29
C ILE A 62 13.44 -3.56 0.21
N PHE A 63 12.60 -2.94 1.03
CA PHE A 63 12.34 -3.47 2.36
C PHE A 63 11.58 -4.77 2.16
N THR A 64 12.30 -5.83 1.82
CA THR A 64 11.91 -7.16 2.23
C THR A 64 11.80 -7.04 3.73
N ILE A 65 10.59 -7.14 4.27
CA ILE A 65 10.39 -7.31 5.69
C ILE A 65 10.94 -8.69 6.01
N VAL A 66 12.25 -8.77 6.22
CA VAL A 66 12.88 -9.93 6.84
C VAL A 66 12.53 -9.81 8.32
N PRO A 67 11.81 -10.76 8.93
CA PRO A 67 11.58 -10.70 10.36
C PRO A 67 12.95 -10.70 11.06
N HIS A 68 13.18 -9.69 11.89
CA HIS A 68 14.38 -9.58 12.71
C HIS A 68 14.36 -10.73 13.73
N PRO A 69 15.47 -11.47 13.94
CA PRO A 69 15.51 -12.60 14.86
C PRO A 69 15.18 -12.23 16.31
N ASP A 70 15.29 -10.96 16.68
CA ASP A 70 14.96 -10.44 18.02
C ASP A 70 13.63 -9.65 18.05
N ALA A 71 12.79 -9.76 17.01
CA ALA A 71 11.47 -9.17 17.06
C ALA A 71 10.64 -9.84 18.17
N PRO A 72 10.10 -9.08 19.15
CA PRO A 72 9.32 -9.67 20.23
C PRO A 72 8.12 -10.42 19.63
N SER A 73 7.96 -11.68 20.01
CA SER A 73 6.83 -12.50 19.59
C SER A 73 5.53 -11.76 19.92
N LEU A 74 4.70 -11.51 18.92
CA LEU A 74 3.35 -11.00 19.14
C LEU A 74 2.62 -11.94 20.11
N PRO A 75 1.97 -11.43 21.18
CA PRO A 75 1.28 -12.30 22.12
C PRO A 75 0.15 -13.05 21.39
N PRO A 76 -0.09 -14.33 21.73
CA PRO A 76 -1.17 -15.08 21.12
C PRO A 76 -2.51 -14.41 21.45
N HIS A 77 -3.32 -14.22 20.42
CA HIS A 77 -4.71 -13.81 20.58
C HIS A 77 -5.48 -14.95 21.27
N ASN A 78 -6.00 -14.68 22.47
CA ASN A 78 -7.08 -15.46 23.08
C ASN A 78 -8.40 -15.22 22.33
#